data_AF-A0AA39JQN1-F1
#
_entry.id   AF-A0AA39JQN1-F1
#
_cell.length_a   1.000
_cell.length_b   1.000
_cell.length_c   1.000
_cell.angle_alpha   90.00
_cell.angle_beta   90.00
_cell.angle_gamma   90.00
#
_symmetry.space_group_name_H-M   'P 1'
#
loop_
_entity.id
_entity.type
_entity.pdbx_description
1 polymer ?
#
loop_
_entity_poly.entity_id
_entity_poly.type
_entity_poly.pdbx_seq_one_letter_code
_entity_poly.pdbx_strand_id
1 'polypeptide(L)'
;MPGTLYDILGVSTNATPEEGITISFSTTHVLVQEFNEYFIWTVRRAYKQKALETHPDKLDPGSSDEEKQAAKAQFYKVQEALEVLSDPVKRTHYNVRMRIVSRGFQPVLSEEHARRLRERDAWVKQQKEVHEMRLKEIRERNQQLKVQAESRLREAEERGALVQKMLEEVDNIHPEWRERKQNVLMRRAARLSSASAAKRAT
;
A
#
# COMPACT_ATOMS: atom_id res chain seq x y z
N MET A 1 -3.98 -0.08 31.97
CA MET A 1 -3.56 1.08 31.16
C MET A 1 -2.27 0.70 30.47
N PRO A 2 -2.12 0.84 29.14
CA PRO A 2 -0.80 0.69 28.53
C PRO A 2 0.13 1.71 29.20
N GLY A 3 1.27 1.23 29.70
CA GLY A 3 2.28 2.07 30.31
C GLY A 3 2.70 3.19 29.37
N THR A 4 3.20 4.29 29.93
CA THR A 4 3.79 5.38 29.16
C THR A 4 4.91 4.87 28.24
N LEU A 5 5.27 5.60 27.18
CA LEU A 5 6.40 5.20 26.31
C LEU A 5 7.70 5.03 27.12
N TYR A 6 7.80 5.72 28.26
CA TYR A 6 8.87 5.57 29.24
C TYR A 6 8.84 4.21 29.95
N ASP A 7 7.66 3.73 30.34
CA ASP A 7 7.47 2.41 30.97
C ASP A 7 7.78 1.26 30.01
N ILE A 8 7.47 1.43 28.72
CA ILE A 8 7.74 0.42 27.68
C ILE A 8 9.25 0.18 27.53
N LEU A 9 10.06 1.24 27.65
CA LEU A 9 11.52 1.15 27.60
C LEU A 9 12.16 1.01 28.99
N GLY A 10 11.39 1.09 30.08
CA GLY A 10 11.90 1.06 31.45
C GLY A 10 12.81 2.25 31.79
N VAL A 11 12.61 3.39 31.12
CA VAL A 11 13.42 4.61 31.33
C VAL A 11 12.67 5.54 32.28
N SER A 12 13.33 6.03 33.32
CA SER A 12 12.68 6.89 34.33
C SER A 12 12.21 8.23 33.76
N THR A 13 10.99 8.65 34.15
CA THR A 13 10.36 9.93 33.81
C THR A 13 10.96 11.12 34.56
N ASN A 14 11.74 10.90 35.63
CA ASN A 14 12.33 11.93 36.49
C ASN A 14 13.50 12.70 35.87
N ALA A 15 13.67 12.60 34.55
CA ALA A 15 14.76 13.19 33.79
C ALA A 15 14.46 14.64 33.33
N THR A 16 13.56 15.36 33.98
CA THR A 16 13.44 16.81 33.77
C THR A 16 13.66 17.53 35.09
N PRO A 17 14.72 18.36 35.22
CA PRO A 17 15.06 19.07 36.45
C PRO A 17 14.12 20.27 36.62
N GLU A 18 12.85 20.02 36.88
CA GLU A 18 11.85 21.08 37.11
C GLU A 18 11.49 21.18 38.61
N GLU A 19 11.99 20.29 39.46
CA GLU A 19 11.88 20.44 40.92
C GLU A 19 13.08 21.23 41.46
N GLY A 20 12.96 22.56 41.42
CA GLY A 20 13.55 23.42 42.45
C GLY A 20 14.96 23.96 42.23
N ILE A 21 15.37 24.35 41.01
CA ILE A 21 16.59 25.16 40.87
C ILE A 21 16.35 26.42 40.05
N THR A 22 16.27 27.55 40.75
CA THR A 22 16.40 28.90 40.18
C THR A 22 17.85 29.10 39.71
N ILE A 23 18.17 28.68 38.48
CA ILE A 23 19.50 28.90 37.87
C ILE A 23 19.39 29.94 36.76
N SER A 24 20.34 30.88 36.76
CA SER A 24 20.46 32.01 35.84
C SER A 24 20.57 31.61 34.36
N PHE A 25 19.98 32.47 33.51
CA PHE A 25 19.62 32.26 32.10
C PHE A 25 20.80 31.99 31.13
N SER A 26 22.06 32.12 31.54
CA SER A 26 23.23 31.93 30.67
C SER A 26 23.89 30.55 30.77
N THR A 27 23.64 29.79 31.85
CA THR A 27 24.26 28.48 32.11
C THR A 27 23.37 27.30 31.67
N THR A 28 22.12 27.58 31.30
CA THR A 28 21.10 26.57 31.03
C THR A 28 21.23 25.87 29.68
N HIS A 29 21.77 26.52 28.65
CA HIS A 29 21.77 25.94 27.29
C HIS A 29 22.76 24.78 27.13
N VAL A 30 23.95 24.89 27.74
CA VAL A 30 25.01 23.86 27.64
C VAL A 30 24.60 22.59 28.39
N LEU A 31 24.05 22.73 29.60
CA LEU A 31 23.61 21.59 30.41
C LEU A 31 22.39 20.85 29.81
N VAL A 32 21.50 21.57 29.12
CA VAL A 32 20.34 20.96 28.44
C VAL A 32 20.75 20.13 27.22
N GLN A 33 21.80 20.53 26.49
CA GLN A 33 22.32 19.77 25.35
C GLN A 33 23.01 18.47 25.80
N GLU A 34 23.90 18.52 26.79
CA GLU A 34 24.60 17.33 27.32
C GLU A 34 23.63 16.31 27.93
N PHE A 35 22.61 16.80 28.64
CA PHE A 35 21.56 15.96 29.22
C PHE A 35 20.73 15.26 28.13
N ASN A 36 20.45 15.96 27.02
CA ASN A 36 19.70 15.39 25.91
C ASN A 36 20.49 14.27 25.20
N GLU A 37 21.80 14.44 25.01
CA GLU A 37 22.64 13.40 24.40
C GLU A 37 22.73 12.14 25.27
N TYR A 38 22.91 12.30 26.58
CA TYR A 38 22.94 11.19 27.54
C TYR A 38 21.58 10.45 27.61
N PHE A 39 20.48 11.20 27.57
CA PHE A 39 19.14 10.64 27.55
C PHE A 39 18.89 9.83 26.27
N ILE A 40 19.23 10.38 25.09
CA ILE A 40 19.09 9.68 23.81
C ILE A 40 19.94 8.40 23.80
N TRP A 41 21.15 8.43 24.34
CA TRP A 41 21.99 7.24 24.49
C TRP A 41 21.31 6.16 25.35
N THR A 42 20.73 6.56 26.48
CA THR A 42 20.03 5.66 27.40
C THR A 42 18.80 5.03 26.74
N VAL A 43 18.00 5.82 26.02
CA VAL A 43 16.83 5.34 25.26
C VAL A 43 17.25 4.35 24.17
N ARG A 44 18.32 4.63 23.42
CA ARG A 44 18.84 3.71 22.39
C ARG A 44 19.34 2.40 22.98
N ARG A 45 19.99 2.45 24.16
CA ARG A 45 20.45 1.25 24.86
C ARG A 45 19.27 0.40 25.34
N ALA A 46 18.27 1.02 25.94
CA ALA A 46 17.04 0.36 26.39
C ALA A 46 16.27 -0.27 25.22
N TYR A 47 16.16 0.44 24.09
CA TYR A 47 15.55 -0.10 22.87
C TYR A 47 16.28 -1.34 22.37
N LYS A 48 17.62 -1.32 22.30
CA LYS A 48 18.39 -2.49 21.85
C LYS A 48 18.11 -3.72 22.72
N GLN A 49 18.04 -3.55 24.03
CA GLN A 49 17.71 -4.64 24.94
C GLN A 49 16.27 -5.14 24.74
N LYS A 50 15.29 -4.23 24.69
CA LYS A 50 13.87 -4.57 24.52
C LYS A 50 13.52 -5.16 23.16
N ALA A 51 14.16 -4.68 22.10
CA ALA A 51 14.01 -5.21 20.74
C ALA A 51 14.53 -6.65 20.66
N LEU A 52 15.64 -6.95 21.33
CA LEU A 52 16.17 -8.32 21.42
C LEU A 52 15.29 -9.24 22.26
N GLU A 53 14.59 -8.72 23.28
CA GLU A 53 13.64 -9.48 24.09
C GLU A 53 12.33 -9.78 23.34
N THR A 54 11.88 -8.82 22.51
CA THR A 54 10.53 -8.82 21.91
C THR A 54 10.54 -9.16 20.40
N HIS A 55 11.67 -9.60 19.86
CA HIS A 55 11.78 -9.90 18.43
C HIS A 55 10.92 -11.13 18.07
N PRO A 56 10.06 -11.07 17.03
CA PRO A 56 9.17 -12.17 16.65
C PRO A 56 9.91 -13.46 16.23
N ASP A 57 11.21 -13.36 15.92
CA ASP A 57 12.09 -14.49 15.53
C ASP A 57 12.58 -15.34 16.73
N LYS A 58 12.38 -14.86 17.97
CA LYS A 58 12.68 -15.66 19.18
C LYS A 58 11.51 -16.57 19.61
N LEU A 59 10.38 -16.50 18.92
CA LEU A 59 9.24 -17.37 19.21
C LEU A 59 9.47 -18.74 18.58
N ASP A 60 9.18 -19.79 19.34
CA ASP A 60 9.28 -21.16 18.85
C ASP A 60 8.38 -21.34 17.60
N PRO A 61 8.80 -22.16 16.62
CA PRO A 61 7.99 -22.43 15.43
C PRO A 61 6.59 -22.98 15.72
N GLY A 62 6.36 -23.52 16.93
CA GLY A 62 5.09 -24.05 17.42
C GLY A 62 4.21 -23.07 18.19
N SER A 63 4.62 -21.81 18.37
CA SER A 63 3.82 -20.81 19.09
C SER A 63 2.52 -20.45 18.34
N SER A 64 1.46 -20.22 19.12
CA SER A 64 0.13 -19.82 18.63
C SER A 64 0.21 -18.51 17.84
N ASP A 65 -0.63 -18.36 16.81
CA ASP A 65 -0.71 -17.12 16.03
C ASP A 65 -1.03 -15.89 16.89
N GLU A 66 -1.73 -16.08 18.00
CA GLU A 66 -2.03 -15.02 18.98
C GLU A 66 -0.76 -14.51 19.69
N GLU A 67 0.17 -15.40 20.04
CA GLU A 67 1.43 -15.05 20.68
C GLU A 67 2.35 -14.30 19.72
N LYS A 68 2.36 -14.71 18.45
CA LYS A 68 3.08 -14.01 17.36
C LYS A 68 2.52 -12.61 17.15
N GLN A 69 1.20 -12.46 17.15
CA GLN A 69 0.55 -11.14 17.05
C GLN A 69 0.83 -10.27 18.28
N ALA A 70 0.80 -10.84 19.48
CA ALA A 70 1.12 -10.12 20.71
C ALA A 70 2.58 -9.64 20.73
N ALA A 71 3.54 -10.49 20.38
CA ALA A 71 4.95 -10.13 20.28
C ALA A 71 5.17 -9.02 19.24
N LYS A 72 4.52 -9.13 18.07
CA LYS A 72 4.56 -8.10 17.03
C LYS A 72 3.99 -6.77 17.52
N ALA A 73 2.86 -6.80 18.23
CA ALA A 73 2.27 -5.60 18.83
C ALA A 73 3.17 -4.96 19.89
N GLN A 74 3.85 -5.75 20.71
CA GLN A 74 4.81 -5.25 21.69
C GLN A 74 6.07 -4.67 21.02
N PHE A 75 6.56 -5.30 19.94
CA PHE A 75 7.69 -4.78 19.16
C PHE A 75 7.37 -3.41 18.54
N TYR A 76 6.17 -3.25 17.98
CA TYR A 76 5.74 -1.95 17.45
C TYR A 76 5.69 -0.86 18.52
N LYS A 77 5.24 -1.18 19.74
CA LYS A 77 5.25 -0.23 20.87
C LYS A 77 6.66 0.19 21.28
N VAL A 78 7.60 -0.76 21.30
CA VAL A 78 9.01 -0.49 21.60
C VAL A 78 9.64 0.41 20.51
N GLN A 79 9.28 0.19 19.25
CA GLN A 79 9.71 1.04 18.14
C GLN A 79 9.11 2.45 18.20
N GLU A 80 7.81 2.57 18.49
CA GLU A 80 7.13 3.85 18.69
C GLU A 80 7.77 4.64 19.84
N ALA A 81 8.09 3.97 20.95
CA ALA A 81 8.78 4.58 22.08
C ALA A 81 10.16 5.13 21.71
N LEU A 82 10.95 4.39 20.93
CA LEU A 82 12.23 4.88 20.41
C LEU A 82 12.03 6.11 19.51
N GLU A 83 11.09 6.06 18.57
CA GLU A 83 10.89 7.14 17.60
C GLU A 83 10.51 8.46 18.29
N VAL A 84 9.62 8.38 19.28
CA VAL A 84 9.12 9.57 19.99
C VAL A 84 10.12 10.08 21.03
N LEU A 85 10.81 9.19 21.76
CA LEU A 85 11.74 9.59 22.83
C LEU A 85 13.15 9.94 22.32
N SER A 86 13.53 9.51 21.12
CA SER A 86 14.83 9.84 20.51
C SER A 86 14.90 11.26 19.95
N ASP A 87 13.77 11.84 19.54
CA ASP A 87 13.68 13.21 19.04
C ASP A 87 13.21 14.15 20.16
N PRO A 88 14.02 15.17 20.55
CA PRO A 88 13.68 16.09 21.64
C PRO A 88 12.37 16.87 21.39
N VAL A 89 12.03 17.15 20.13
CA VAL A 89 10.80 17.87 19.76
C VAL A 89 9.60 16.95 19.94
N LYS A 90 9.66 15.71 19.43
CA LYS A 90 8.58 14.72 19.60
C LYS A 90 8.39 14.36 21.08
N ARG A 91 9.48 14.24 21.84
CA ARG A 91 9.46 13.99 23.29
C ARG A 91 8.74 15.09 24.03
N THR A 92 9.04 16.36 23.74
CA THR A 92 8.38 17.51 24.37
C THR A 92 6.88 17.51 24.07
N HIS A 93 6.48 17.31 22.81
CA HIS A 93 5.06 17.21 22.44
C HIS A 93 4.36 16.05 23.14
N TYR A 94 5.00 14.89 23.23
CA TYR A 94 4.48 13.73 23.96
C TYR A 94 4.29 14.05 25.45
N ASN A 95 5.29 14.65 26.10
CA ASN A 95 5.22 15.03 27.52
C ASN A 95 4.11 16.05 27.79
N VAL A 96 3.97 17.07 26.93
CA VAL A 96 2.90 18.06 27.02
C VAL A 96 1.54 17.39 26.85
N ARG A 97 1.37 16.54 25.83
CA ARG A 97 0.14 15.78 25.60
C ARG A 97 -0.21 14.89 26.79
N MET A 98 0.77 14.17 27.33
CA MET A 98 0.58 13.31 28.51
C MET A 98 0.19 14.15 29.73
N ARG A 99 0.82 15.30 29.95
CA ARG A 99 0.45 16.22 31.05
C ARG A 99 -0.97 16.74 30.92
N ILE A 100 -1.41 17.05 29.69
CA ILE A 100 -2.78 17.50 29.39
C ILE A 100 -3.78 16.37 29.67
N VAL A 101 -3.51 15.16 29.18
CA VAL A 101 -4.37 13.98 29.38
C VAL A 101 -4.43 13.58 30.87
N SER A 102 -3.29 13.54 31.57
CA SER A 102 -3.20 13.20 33.00
C SER A 102 -3.88 14.22 33.90
N ARG A 103 -3.92 15.50 33.50
CA ARG A 103 -4.69 16.54 34.21
C ARG A 103 -6.19 16.45 33.97
N GLY A 104 -6.66 15.42 33.27
CA GLY A 104 -8.08 15.24 32.98
C GLY A 104 -8.65 16.27 32.02
N PHE A 105 -7.79 17.00 31.29
CA PHE A 105 -8.23 17.91 30.24
C PHE A 105 -8.68 17.06 29.05
N GLN A 106 -9.92 16.60 29.10
CA GLN A 106 -10.66 16.23 27.91
C GLN A 106 -10.87 17.54 27.15
N PRO A 107 -10.34 17.72 25.94
CA PRO A 107 -10.74 18.87 25.13
C PRO A 107 -12.26 18.74 24.98
N VAL A 108 -12.99 19.63 25.65
CA VAL A 108 -14.43 19.77 25.43
C VAL A 108 -14.54 20.18 23.97
N LEU A 109 -14.76 19.19 23.09
CA LEU A 109 -15.03 19.44 21.69
C LEU A 109 -16.29 20.29 21.70
N SER A 110 -16.11 21.57 21.39
CA SER A 110 -17.22 22.49 21.12
C SER A 110 -18.23 21.75 20.25
N GLU A 111 -19.53 21.92 20.53
CA GLU A 111 -20.60 21.23 19.81
C GLU A 111 -20.45 21.40 18.28
N GLU A 112 -19.90 22.54 17.86
CA GLU A 112 -19.49 22.85 16.50
C GLU A 112 -18.43 21.90 15.92
N HIS A 113 -17.36 21.58 16.68
CA HIS A 113 -16.36 20.61 16.24
C HIS A 113 -16.94 19.20 16.15
N ALA A 114 -17.75 18.79 17.13
CA ALA A 114 -18.43 17.50 17.09
C ALA A 114 -19.38 17.38 15.88
N ARG A 115 -20.08 18.47 15.54
CA ARG A 115 -20.92 18.57 14.35
C ARG A 115 -20.10 18.39 13.06
N ARG A 116 -18.99 19.13 12.91
CA ARG A 116 -18.12 19.03 11.72
C ARG A 116 -17.53 17.63 11.53
N LEU A 117 -17.16 16.95 12.62
CA LEU A 117 -16.69 15.56 12.54
C LEU A 117 -17.79 14.64 12.00
N ARG A 118 -19.03 14.77 12.50
CA ARG A 118 -20.18 13.99 12.02
C ARG A 118 -20.49 14.26 10.54
N GLU A 119 -20.46 15.53 10.13
CA GLU A 119 -20.68 15.92 8.73
C GLU A 119 -19.59 15.35 7.82
N ARG A 120 -18.33 15.41 8.25
CA ARG A 120 -17.21 14.79 7.52
C ARG A 120 -17.36 13.27 7.41
N ASP A 121 -17.72 12.61 8.51
CA ASP A 121 -17.88 11.14 8.51
C ASP A 121 -19.07 10.71 7.65
N ALA A 122 -20.16 11.49 7.65
CA ALA A 122 -21.29 11.28 6.74
C ALA A 122 -20.88 11.48 5.28
N TRP A 123 -20.09 12.51 4.98
CA TRP A 123 -19.56 12.74 3.64
C TRP A 123 -18.68 11.58 3.15
N VAL A 124 -17.80 11.05 4.02
CA VAL A 124 -16.96 9.88 3.70
C VAL A 124 -17.81 8.65 3.37
N LYS A 125 -18.87 8.38 4.15
CA LYS A 125 -19.79 7.27 3.88
C LYS A 125 -20.49 7.43 2.53
N GLN A 126 -21.04 8.62 2.27
CA GLN A 126 -21.69 8.91 0.99
C GLN A 126 -20.73 8.74 -0.20
N GLN A 127 -19.49 9.21 -0.08
CA GLN A 127 -18.49 9.02 -1.14
C GLN A 127 -18.17 7.54 -1.37
N LYS A 128 -18.09 6.75 -0.30
CA LYS A 128 -17.85 5.31 -0.40
C LYS A 128 -18.99 4.61 -1.14
N GLU A 129 -20.24 4.94 -0.81
CA GLU A 129 -21.42 4.39 -1.49
C GLU A 129 -21.44 4.77 -2.98
N VAL A 130 -21.19 6.05 -3.30
CA VAL A 130 -21.09 6.50 -4.69
C VAL A 130 -19.98 5.77 -5.45
N HIS A 131 -18.83 5.56 -4.81
CA HIS A 131 -17.72 4.82 -5.40
C HIS A 131 -18.08 3.35 -5.64
N GLU A 132 -18.71 2.69 -4.66
CA GLU A 132 -19.17 1.30 -4.78
C GLU A 132 -20.18 1.14 -5.92
N MET A 133 -21.14 2.07 -6.03
CA MET A 133 -22.12 2.09 -7.12
C MET A 133 -21.45 2.26 -8.48
N ARG A 134 -20.50 3.19 -8.61
CA ARG A 134 -19.73 3.39 -9.85
C ARG A 134 -18.92 2.14 -10.23
N LEU A 135 -18.26 1.51 -9.27
CA LEU A 135 -17.50 0.28 -9.52
C LEU A 135 -18.42 -0.86 -9.97
N LYS A 136 -19.61 -0.98 -9.38
CA LYS A 136 -20.60 -1.98 -9.79
C LYS A 136 -21.06 -1.75 -11.23
N GLU A 137 -21.40 -0.51 -11.58
CA GLU A 137 -21.81 -0.15 -12.94
C GLU A 137 -20.71 -0.44 -13.96
N ILE A 138 -19.45 -0.10 -13.65
CA ILE A 138 -18.30 -0.38 -14.51
C ILE A 138 -18.14 -1.89 -14.70
N ARG A 139 -18.24 -2.69 -13.64
CA ARG A 139 -18.14 -4.15 -13.72
C ARG A 139 -19.24 -4.74 -14.59
N GLU A 140 -20.48 -4.32 -14.39
CA GLU A 140 -21.63 -4.79 -15.17
C GLU A 140 -21.49 -4.41 -16.65
N ARG A 141 -21.12 -3.16 -16.94
CA ARG A 141 -20.85 -2.70 -18.32
C ARG A 141 -19.73 -3.50 -18.96
N ASN A 142 -18.63 -3.74 -18.26
CA ASN A 142 -17.51 -4.52 -18.78
C ASN A 142 -17.91 -5.98 -19.04
N GLN A 143 -18.73 -6.58 -18.15
CA GLN A 143 -19.25 -7.92 -18.34
C GLN A 143 -20.16 -7.99 -19.57
N GLN A 144 -21.06 -7.01 -19.76
CA GLN A 144 -21.91 -6.92 -20.94
C GLN A 144 -21.08 -6.79 -22.23
N LEU A 145 -20.08 -5.91 -22.24
CA LEU A 145 -19.19 -5.74 -23.38
C LEU A 145 -18.43 -7.03 -23.70
N LYS A 146 -17.97 -7.75 -22.68
CA LYS A 146 -17.32 -9.05 -22.87
C LYS A 146 -18.25 -10.07 -23.53
N VAL A 147 -19.47 -10.21 -23.02
CA VAL A 147 -20.47 -11.12 -23.61
C VAL A 147 -20.81 -10.73 -25.05
N GLN A 148 -20.96 -9.43 -25.33
CA GLN A 148 -21.20 -8.96 -26.69
C GLN A 148 -20.02 -9.24 -27.63
N ALA A 149 -18.78 -9.05 -27.16
CA ALA A 149 -17.58 -9.36 -27.93
C ALA A 149 -17.48 -10.87 -28.23
N GLU A 150 -17.75 -11.72 -27.25
CA GLU A 150 -17.77 -13.18 -27.43
C GLU A 150 -18.85 -13.62 -28.43
N SER A 151 -20.06 -13.05 -28.35
CA SER A 151 -21.14 -13.32 -29.31
C SER A 151 -20.73 -12.91 -30.72
N ARG A 152 -20.17 -11.71 -30.88
CA ARG A 152 -19.70 -11.22 -32.19
C ARG A 152 -18.58 -12.09 -32.76
N LEU A 153 -17.68 -12.59 -31.91
CA LEU A 153 -16.63 -13.50 -32.33
C LEU A 153 -17.22 -14.82 -32.83
N ARG A 154 -18.17 -15.41 -32.09
CA ARG A 154 -18.88 -16.63 -32.52
C ARG A 154 -19.60 -16.45 -33.85
N GLU A 155 -20.34 -15.34 -34.00
CA GLU A 155 -21.00 -15.04 -35.28
C GLU A 155 -20.00 -14.89 -36.43
N ALA A 156 -18.83 -14.30 -36.17
CA ALA A 156 -17.78 -14.17 -37.18
C ALA A 156 -17.15 -15.53 -37.53
N GLU A 157 -16.92 -16.39 -36.55
CA GLU A 157 -16.45 -17.77 -36.74
C GLU A 157 -17.46 -18.60 -37.55
N GLU A 158 -18.74 -18.53 -37.21
CA GLU A 158 -19.82 -19.21 -37.93
C GLU A 158 -19.95 -18.72 -39.37
N ARG A 159 -19.91 -17.41 -39.59
CA ARG A 159 -19.89 -16.81 -40.95
C ARG A 159 -18.65 -17.24 -41.72
N GLY A 160 -17.48 -17.25 -41.09
CA GLY A 160 -16.23 -17.71 -41.68
C GLY A 160 -16.29 -19.18 -42.10
N ALA A 161 -16.83 -20.04 -41.23
CA ALA A 161 -17.01 -21.46 -41.51
C ALA A 161 -18.01 -21.70 -42.66
N LEU A 162 -19.10 -20.93 -42.73
CA LEU A 162 -20.05 -21.01 -43.84
C LEU A 162 -19.39 -20.61 -45.16
N VAL A 163 -18.67 -19.48 -45.19
CA VAL A 163 -17.93 -19.05 -46.37
C VAL A 163 -16.91 -20.09 -46.80
N GLN A 164 -16.19 -20.70 -45.84
CA GLN A 164 -15.25 -21.75 -46.12
C GLN A 164 -15.92 -22.97 -46.78
N LYS A 165 -17.06 -23.44 -46.25
CA LYS A 165 -17.84 -24.52 -46.87
C LYS A 165 -18.29 -24.18 -48.28
N MET A 166 -18.81 -22.97 -48.51
CA MET A 166 -19.19 -22.52 -49.85
C MET A 166 -18.00 -22.51 -50.81
N LEU A 167 -16.81 -22.10 -50.35
CA LEU A 167 -15.59 -22.14 -51.16
C LEU A 167 -15.16 -23.57 -51.48
N GLU A 168 -15.26 -24.49 -50.52
CA GLU A 168 -14.98 -25.92 -50.73
C GLU A 168 -15.92 -26.52 -51.78
N GLU A 169 -17.22 -26.19 -51.75
CA GLU A 169 -18.18 -26.60 -52.76
C GLU A 169 -17.81 -26.08 -54.16
N VAL A 170 -17.44 -24.80 -54.27
CA VAL A 170 -16.97 -24.21 -55.54
C VAL A 170 -15.70 -24.89 -56.05
N ASP A 171 -14.74 -25.16 -55.17
CA ASP A 171 -13.48 -25.84 -55.49
C ASP A 171 -13.69 -27.31 -55.89
N ASN A 172 -14.77 -27.95 -55.42
CA ASN A 172 -15.16 -29.29 -55.84
C ASN A 172 -15.80 -29.29 -57.24
N ILE A 173 -16.55 -28.26 -57.59
CA ILE A 173 -17.15 -28.09 -58.93
C ILE A 173 -16.07 -27.73 -59.97
N HIS A 174 -15.08 -26.92 -59.59
CA HIS A 174 -14.02 -26.46 -60.51
C HIS A 174 -12.61 -26.78 -59.98
N PRO A 175 -12.13 -28.03 -60.07
CA PRO A 175 -10.82 -28.42 -59.56
C PRO A 175 -9.65 -27.68 -60.24
N GLU A 176 -9.79 -27.35 -61.53
CA GLU A 176 -8.80 -26.61 -62.31
C GLU A 176 -8.54 -25.18 -61.78
N TRP A 177 -9.47 -24.60 -61.01
CA TRP A 177 -9.30 -23.26 -60.42
C TRP A 177 -8.34 -23.28 -59.23
N ARG A 178 -8.25 -24.40 -58.50
CA ARG A 178 -7.26 -24.60 -57.43
C ARG A 178 -5.84 -24.53 -57.98
N GLU A 179 -5.59 -25.20 -59.10
CA GLU A 179 -4.29 -25.21 -59.76
C GLU A 179 -3.91 -23.82 -60.29
N ARG A 180 -4.88 -23.10 -60.90
CA ARG A 180 -4.67 -21.70 -61.32
C ARG A 180 -4.33 -20.80 -60.14
N LYS A 181 -5.03 -20.97 -59.01
CA LYS A 181 -4.79 -20.21 -57.78
C LYS A 181 -3.40 -20.49 -57.19
N GLN A 182 -2.99 -21.76 -57.11
CA GLN A 182 -1.63 -22.14 -56.69
C GLN A 182 -0.56 -21.53 -57.60
N ASN A 183 -0.76 -21.59 -58.92
CA ASN A 183 0.17 -21.00 -59.88
C ASN A 183 0.30 -19.47 -59.71
N VAL A 184 -0.81 -18.77 -59.47
CA VAL A 184 -0.79 -17.32 -59.18
C VAL A 184 -0.07 -17.02 -57.87
N LEU A 185 -0.32 -17.79 -56.81
CA LEU A 185 0.36 -17.65 -55.52
C LEU A 185 1.87 -17.89 -55.63
N MET A 186 2.29 -18.93 -56.33
CA MET A 186 3.70 -19.25 -56.59
C MET A 186 4.39 -18.13 -57.37
N ARG A 187 3.73 -17.59 -58.41
CA ARG A 187 4.24 -16.43 -59.16
C ARG A 187 4.36 -15.19 -58.29
N ARG A 188 3.38 -14.94 -57.40
CA ARG A 188 3.44 -13.81 -56.46
C ARG A 188 4.56 -13.98 -55.43
N ALA A 189 4.73 -15.19 -54.88
CA ALA A 189 5.81 -15.50 -53.96
C ALA A 189 7.19 -15.34 -54.62
N ALA A 190 7.35 -15.81 -55.86
CA ALA A 190 8.57 -15.61 -56.64
C ALA A 190 8.86 -14.13 -56.89
N ARG A 191 7.84 -13.31 -57.16
CA ARG A 191 7.97 -11.84 -57.30
C ARG A 191 8.38 -11.17 -55.98
N LEU A 192 7.80 -11.57 -54.86
CA LEU A 192 8.16 -11.02 -53.55
C LEU A 192 9.57 -11.44 -53.10
N SER A 193 9.94 -12.70 -53.37
CA SER A 193 11.28 -13.23 -53.11
C SER A 193 12.34 -12.54 -53.96
N SER A 194 12.10 -12.39 -55.27
CA SER A 194 13.00 -11.64 -56.17
C SER A 194 13.08 -10.16 -55.80
N ALA A 195 11.98 -9.52 -55.41
CA ALA A 195 11.99 -8.14 -54.90
C ALA A 195 12.76 -8.00 -53.58
N SER A 196 12.64 -8.98 -52.67
CA SER A 196 13.40 -9.06 -51.41
C SER A 196 14.89 -9.34 -51.62
N ALA A 197 15.25 -10.13 -52.64
CA ALA A 197 16.63 -10.42 -53.01
C ALA A 197 17.30 -9.21 -53.68
N ALA A 198 16.60 -8.53 -54.59
CA ALA A 198 17.07 -7.30 -55.22
C ALA A 198 17.35 -6.18 -54.20
N LYS A 199 16.48 -6.06 -53.18
CA LYS A 199 16.64 -5.06 -52.10
C LYS A 199 17.76 -5.38 -51.10
N ARG A 200 18.28 -6.61 -51.09
CA ARG A 200 19.42 -7.04 -50.25
C ARG A 200 20.77 -6.96 -50.96
N ALA A 201 20.78 -6.79 -52.29
CA ALA A 201 21.98 -6.72 -53.12
C ALA A 201 22.43 -5.27 -53.42
N THR A 202 21.66 -4.27 -52.99
CA THR A 202 21.97 -2.84 -53.02
C THR A 202 22.35 -2.35 -51.63
#